data_AF-A0A7C0TY86-F1
#
_entry.id   AF-A0A7C0TY86-F1
#
_cell.length_a   1.000
_cell.length_b   1.000
_cell.length_c   1.000
_cell.angle_alpha   90.00
_cell.angle_beta   90.00
_cell.angle_gamma   90.00
#
_symmetry.space_group_name_H-M   'P 1'
#
loop_
_entity.id
_entity.type
_entity.pdbx_description
1 polymer ?
#
loop_
_entity_poly.entity_id
_entity_poly.type
_entity_poly.pdbx_seq_one_letter_code
_entity_poly.pdbx_strand_id
1 'polypeptide(L)'
;MIQDRRSKKVILVSHCLLNQNSVVYGLAKRPSMVKELIDLLHELNIGIVQLPCPETLHLGLRRFWQVREQYDTQGFRELCREVLKYVITYVREYVVNGYEVVGIIGVTGSPSCGIHHTSSGDWVGNPLNATELRRIRGMGVFMEELLNTLRASGLISKLRRFRLLEFDYNKPQESLEKIKKELSSP
;
A
#
# COMPACT_ATOMS: atom_id res chain seq x y z
N MET A 1 16.97 -17.92 -30.83
CA MET A 1 15.69 -17.57 -30.20
C MET A 1 16.02 -16.97 -28.83
N ILE A 2 15.61 -15.74 -28.53
CA ILE A 2 15.94 -15.10 -27.23
C ILE A 2 15.06 -15.74 -26.16
N GLN A 3 15.65 -16.32 -25.12
CA GLN A 3 14.92 -16.87 -23.97
C GLN A 3 14.67 -15.76 -22.95
N ASP A 4 13.43 -15.29 -22.87
CA ASP A 4 13.01 -14.29 -21.90
C ASP A 4 12.92 -14.90 -20.49
N ARG A 5 13.63 -14.31 -19.52
CA ARG A 5 13.73 -14.79 -18.13
C ARG A 5 12.67 -14.20 -17.20
N ARG A 6 11.79 -13.32 -17.68
CA ARG A 6 10.79 -12.64 -16.83
C ARG A 6 9.74 -13.63 -16.32
N SER A 7 9.46 -13.59 -15.02
CA SER A 7 8.37 -14.37 -14.39
C SER A 7 6.97 -13.90 -14.78
N LYS A 8 6.86 -12.68 -15.31
CA LYS A 8 5.62 -11.96 -15.62
C LYS A 8 4.68 -11.75 -14.43
N LYS A 9 5.19 -11.76 -13.20
CA LYS A 9 4.43 -11.47 -11.97
C LYS A 9 4.89 -10.17 -11.34
N VAL A 10 3.94 -9.32 -10.97
CA VAL A 10 4.22 -8.06 -10.25
C VAL A 10 3.22 -7.81 -9.12
N ILE A 11 3.64 -7.10 -8.08
CA ILE A 11 2.80 -6.73 -6.94
C ILE A 11 2.94 -5.24 -6.62
N LEU A 12 1.84 -4.58 -6.24
CA LEU A 12 1.89 -3.18 -5.80
C LEU A 12 2.28 -3.12 -4.31
N VAL A 13 3.25 -2.29 -3.95
CA VAL A 13 3.75 -2.22 -2.56
C VAL A 13 3.71 -0.80 -2.05
N SER A 14 3.14 -0.61 -0.86
CA SER A 14 3.12 0.69 -0.17
C SER A 14 4.53 1.25 0.00
N HIS A 15 4.72 2.53 -0.36
CA HIS A 15 6.02 3.20 -0.39
C HIS A 15 6.88 2.97 0.86
N CYS A 16 6.29 3.09 2.06
CA CYS A 16 7.03 2.99 3.31
C CYS A 16 7.64 1.60 3.55
N LEU A 17 7.08 0.53 2.96
CA LEU A 17 7.68 -0.81 3.02
C LEU A 17 9.01 -0.88 2.23
N LEU A 18 9.14 -0.04 1.20
CA LEU A 18 10.35 0.09 0.37
C LEU A 18 11.28 1.21 0.85
N ASN A 19 10.77 2.16 1.65
CA ASN A 19 11.52 3.32 2.11
C ASN A 19 10.95 3.89 3.42
N GLN A 20 11.47 3.44 4.57
CA GLN A 20 11.07 3.92 5.89
C GLN A 20 11.39 5.39 6.14
N ASN A 21 12.25 6.03 5.34
CA ASN A 21 12.52 7.47 5.46
C ASN A 21 11.31 8.35 5.10
N SER A 22 10.22 7.75 4.59
CA SER A 22 8.93 8.42 4.35
C SER A 22 7.95 8.37 5.53
N VAL A 23 8.23 7.51 6.52
CA VAL A 23 7.39 7.35 7.71
C VAL A 23 7.51 8.58 8.59
N VAL A 24 6.44 8.92 9.30
CA VAL A 24 6.42 9.99 10.30
C VAL A 24 7.63 9.85 11.24
N TYR A 25 8.27 10.98 11.53
CA TYR A 25 9.46 11.02 12.39
C TYR A 25 9.19 10.32 13.73
N GLY A 26 10.11 9.45 14.15
CA GLY A 26 10.01 8.65 15.37
C GLY A 26 9.19 7.35 15.25
N LEU A 27 8.49 7.10 14.13
CA LEU A 27 7.68 5.88 13.95
C LEU A 27 8.32 4.81 13.05
N ALA A 28 9.41 5.11 12.35
CA ALA A 28 10.13 4.16 11.53
C ALA A 28 10.60 2.94 12.33
N LYS A 29 10.44 1.73 11.76
CA LYS A 29 10.79 0.45 12.43
C LYS A 29 12.02 -0.23 11.83
N ARG A 30 12.51 0.27 10.70
CA ARG A 30 13.76 -0.16 10.05
C ARG A 30 14.51 1.09 9.55
N PRO A 31 15.83 1.01 9.36
CA PRO A 31 16.62 2.14 8.85
C PRO A 31 16.42 2.43 7.35
N SER A 32 15.88 1.47 6.58
CA SER A 32 15.74 1.58 5.12
C SER A 32 14.44 0.90 4.67
N MET A 33 14.49 -0.14 3.85
CA MET A 33 13.33 -0.96 3.46
C MET A 33 13.03 -2.06 4.50
N VAL A 34 11.85 -2.67 4.40
CA VAL A 34 11.50 -3.90 5.11
C VAL A 34 12.15 -5.07 4.36
N LYS A 35 13.44 -5.30 4.61
CA LYS A 35 14.27 -6.26 3.86
C LYS A 35 13.64 -7.65 3.80
N GLU A 36 13.08 -8.11 4.91
CA GLU A 36 12.44 -9.43 5.03
C GLU A 36 11.25 -9.61 4.07
N LEU A 37 10.52 -8.54 3.73
CA LEU A 37 9.47 -8.58 2.72
C LEU A 37 10.06 -8.60 1.31
N ILE A 38 11.15 -7.87 1.07
CA ILE A 38 11.82 -7.81 -0.25
C ILE A 38 12.45 -9.15 -0.59
N ASP A 39 13.11 -9.77 0.38
CA ASP A 39 13.69 -11.11 0.24
C ASP A 39 12.58 -12.13 -0.11
N LEU A 40 11.44 -12.10 0.60
CA LEU A 40 10.30 -12.97 0.31
C LEU A 40 9.76 -12.78 -1.12
N LEU A 41 9.55 -11.54 -1.57
CA LEU A 41 9.07 -11.28 -2.93
C LEU A 41 10.09 -11.70 -3.99
N HIS A 42 11.38 -11.56 -3.70
CA HIS A 42 12.46 -12.03 -4.54
C HIS A 42 12.48 -13.56 -4.66
N GLU A 43 12.37 -14.29 -3.54
CA GLU A 43 12.25 -15.76 -3.52
C GLU A 43 11.08 -16.27 -4.37
N LEU A 44 9.96 -15.53 -4.36
CA LEU A 44 8.76 -15.86 -5.14
C LEU A 44 8.85 -15.41 -6.62
N ASN A 45 9.95 -14.80 -7.04
CA ASN A 45 10.15 -14.22 -8.38
C ASN A 45 9.07 -13.18 -8.74
N ILE A 46 8.65 -12.34 -7.79
CA ILE A 46 7.63 -11.31 -7.99
C ILE A 46 8.30 -9.94 -8.10
N GLY A 47 8.07 -9.23 -9.20
CA GLY A 47 8.51 -7.85 -9.38
C GLY A 47 7.69 -6.87 -8.54
N ILE A 48 8.27 -5.72 -8.19
CA ILE A 48 7.62 -4.72 -7.34
C ILE A 48 7.26 -3.49 -8.18
N VAL A 49 6.00 -3.06 -8.07
CA VAL A 49 5.55 -1.73 -8.49
C VAL A 49 5.35 -0.89 -7.24
N GLN A 50 6.21 0.11 -7.05
CA GLN A 50 6.12 1.00 -5.90
C GLN A 50 4.89 1.91 -6.02
N LEU A 51 4.02 1.87 -5.00
CA LEU A 51 2.97 2.86 -4.85
C LEU A 51 3.56 4.17 -4.32
N PRO A 52 3.05 5.35 -4.74
CA PRO A 52 3.43 6.62 -4.15
C PRO A 52 2.98 6.72 -2.69
N CYS A 53 3.64 7.56 -1.89
CA CYS A 53 3.19 7.91 -0.54
C CYS A 53 2.35 9.20 -0.59
N PRO A 54 1.00 9.12 -0.58
CA PRO A 54 0.16 10.31 -0.68
C PRO A 54 0.33 11.24 0.53
N GLU A 55 0.60 10.71 1.72
CA GLU A 55 0.86 11.49 2.92
C GLU A 55 2.11 12.39 2.78
N THR A 56 3.17 11.86 2.17
CA THR A 56 4.40 12.64 1.93
C THR A 56 4.18 13.65 0.81
N LEU A 57 3.43 13.30 -0.24
CA LEU A 57 3.08 14.24 -1.31
C LEU A 57 2.16 15.36 -0.82
N HIS A 58 1.32 15.11 0.18
CA HIS A 58 0.39 16.07 0.73
C HIS A 58 1.01 16.97 1.81
N LEU A 59 1.69 16.39 2.81
CA LEU A 59 2.15 17.09 4.02
C LEU A 59 3.68 17.15 4.15
N GLY A 60 4.42 16.47 3.29
CA GLY A 60 5.88 16.36 3.39
C GLY A 60 6.35 15.50 4.58
N LEU A 61 7.66 15.57 4.86
CA LEU A 61 8.31 14.77 5.90
C LEU A 61 8.26 15.40 7.30
N ARG A 62 7.95 16.69 7.41
CA ARG A 62 7.83 17.41 8.70
C ARG A 62 6.47 17.23 9.38
N ARG A 63 5.61 16.34 8.85
CA ARG A 63 4.28 16.04 9.39
C ARG A 63 4.35 15.21 10.66
N PHE A 64 3.36 15.36 11.55
CA PHE A 64 3.09 14.43 12.63
C PHE A 64 2.10 13.34 12.16
N TRP A 65 1.81 12.36 13.02
CA TRP A 65 0.85 11.29 12.69
C TRP A 65 -0.57 11.84 12.56
N GLN A 66 -1.37 11.23 11.70
CA GLN A 66 -2.76 11.62 11.46
C GLN A 66 -3.65 10.37 11.54
N VAL A 67 -4.95 10.59 11.73
CA VAL A 67 -5.98 9.55 11.60
C VAL A 67 -6.66 9.61 10.24
N ARG A 68 -7.44 8.58 9.89
CA ARG A 68 -8.12 8.48 8.60
C ARG A 68 -8.96 9.72 8.30
N GLU A 69 -9.69 10.24 9.28
CA GLU A 69 -10.59 11.39 9.14
C GLU A 69 -9.85 12.66 8.70
N GLN A 70 -8.59 12.85 9.11
CA GLN A 70 -7.78 14.00 8.69
C GLN A 70 -7.28 13.87 7.24
N TYR A 71 -7.14 12.65 6.73
CA TYR A 71 -6.84 12.39 5.32
C TYR A 71 -8.09 12.16 4.47
N ASP A 72 -9.25 11.90 5.06
CA ASP A 72 -10.52 11.68 4.34
C ASP A 72 -11.16 13.03 3.96
N THR A 73 -10.40 13.82 3.20
CA THR A 73 -10.80 15.13 2.69
C THR A 73 -10.87 15.10 1.17
N GLN A 74 -11.65 16.01 0.58
CA GLN A 74 -11.77 16.10 -0.88
C GLN A 74 -10.41 16.31 -1.55
N GLY A 75 -9.59 17.26 -1.06
CA GLY A 75 -8.28 17.56 -1.63
C GLY A 75 -7.29 16.40 -1.53
N PHE A 76 -7.29 15.65 -0.43
CA PHE A 76 -6.42 14.48 -0.32
C PHE A 76 -6.88 13.33 -1.23
N ARG A 77 -8.19 13.09 -1.35
CA ARG A 77 -8.73 12.10 -2.30
C ARG A 77 -8.45 12.47 -3.76
N GLU A 78 -8.52 13.75 -4.11
CA GLU A 78 -8.13 14.25 -5.44
C GLU A 78 -6.65 13.98 -5.72
N LEU A 79 -5.77 14.31 -4.77
CA LEU A 79 -4.35 13.96 -4.87
C LEU A 79 -4.15 12.45 -5.06
N CYS A 80 -4.86 11.62 -4.28
CA CYS A 80 -4.81 10.17 -4.41
C CYS A 80 -5.17 9.72 -5.83
N ARG A 81 -6.29 10.18 -6.38
CA ARG A 81 -6.69 9.87 -7.76
C ARG A 81 -5.68 10.33 -8.79
N GLU A 82 -5.09 11.52 -8.61
CA GLU A 82 -4.09 12.05 -9.54
C GLU A 82 -2.86 11.15 -9.61
N VAL A 83 -2.28 10.80 -8.46
CA VAL A 83 -1.06 9.98 -8.42
C VAL A 83 -1.33 8.53 -8.84
N LEU A 84 -2.58 8.05 -8.67
CA LEU A 84 -3.00 6.73 -9.11
C LEU A 84 -3.10 6.59 -10.63
N LYS A 85 -3.21 7.69 -11.40
CA LYS A 85 -3.25 7.61 -12.88
C LYS A 85 -2.06 6.82 -13.44
N TYR A 86 -0.85 7.07 -12.95
CA TYR A 86 0.35 6.36 -13.39
C TYR A 86 0.36 4.88 -12.96
N VAL A 87 -0.10 4.59 -11.73
CA VAL A 87 -0.21 3.21 -11.23
C VAL A 87 -1.18 2.41 -12.09
N ILE A 88 -2.33 2.98 -12.43
CA ILE A 88 -3.33 2.35 -13.29
C ILE A 88 -2.80 2.13 -14.70
N THR A 89 -2.02 3.06 -15.24
CA THR A 89 -1.32 2.87 -16.52
C THR A 89 -0.37 1.67 -16.45
N TYR A 90 0.47 1.56 -15.42
CA TYR A 90 1.33 0.37 -15.26
C TYR A 90 0.52 -0.92 -15.16
N VAL A 91 -0.52 -0.96 -14.32
CA VAL A 91 -1.38 -2.14 -14.17
C VAL A 91 -2.01 -2.53 -15.50
N ARG A 92 -2.50 -1.56 -16.28
CA ARG A 92 -3.07 -1.80 -17.61
C ARG A 92 -2.03 -2.40 -18.55
N GLU A 93 -0.83 -1.83 -18.61
CA GLU A 93 0.26 -2.33 -19.46
C GLU A 93 0.65 -3.76 -19.10
N TYR A 94 0.75 -4.08 -17.81
CA TYR A 94 0.99 -5.45 -17.37
C TYR A 94 -0.12 -6.39 -17.84
N VAL A 95 -1.38 -6.04 -17.60
CA VAL A 95 -2.52 -6.88 -17.96
C VAL A 95 -2.61 -7.13 -19.46
N VAL A 96 -2.47 -6.10 -20.31
CA VAL A 96 -2.57 -6.28 -21.78
C VAL A 96 -1.39 -7.05 -22.37
N ASN A 97 -0.24 -7.06 -21.69
CA ASN A 97 0.94 -7.83 -22.10
C ASN A 97 1.03 -9.22 -21.43
N GLY A 98 -0.05 -9.69 -20.79
CA GLY A 98 -0.14 -11.02 -20.20
C GLY A 98 0.68 -11.21 -18.92
N TYR A 99 0.93 -10.12 -18.19
CA TYR A 99 1.50 -10.18 -16.85
C TYR A 99 0.40 -10.32 -15.80
N GLU A 100 0.75 -10.97 -14.70
CA GLU A 100 -0.10 -11.14 -13.55
C GLU A 100 0.24 -10.07 -12.50
N VAL A 101 -0.70 -9.17 -12.23
CA VAL A 101 -0.63 -8.29 -11.07
C VAL A 101 -1.24 -9.05 -9.89
N VAL A 102 -0.40 -9.63 -9.04
CA VAL A 102 -0.79 -10.63 -8.03
C VAL A 102 -1.50 -10.02 -6.82
N GLY A 103 -1.39 -8.72 -6.60
CA GLY A 103 -2.05 -8.06 -5.46
C GLY A 103 -1.44 -6.73 -5.07
N ILE A 104 -1.79 -6.31 -3.86
CA ILE A 104 -1.24 -5.14 -3.18
C ILE A 104 -0.83 -5.48 -1.75
N ILE A 105 0.25 -4.85 -1.28
CA ILE A 105 0.68 -4.91 0.12
C ILE A 105 0.56 -3.52 0.76
N GLY A 106 -0.43 -3.41 1.65
CA GLY A 106 -0.67 -2.28 2.53
C GLY A 106 0.08 -2.38 3.86
N VAL A 107 -0.20 -1.43 4.75
CA VAL A 107 0.36 -1.40 6.12
C VAL A 107 -0.77 -1.35 7.12
N THR A 108 -0.83 -2.34 8.02
CA THR A 108 -1.88 -2.47 9.01
C THR A 108 -2.02 -1.21 9.85
N GLY A 109 -3.24 -0.65 9.92
CA GLY A 109 -3.54 0.52 10.73
C GLY A 109 -3.12 1.85 10.10
N SER A 110 -2.48 1.88 8.93
CA SER A 110 -2.18 3.15 8.27
C SER A 110 -3.48 3.86 7.85
N PRO A 111 -3.62 5.17 8.12
CA PRO A 111 -4.80 5.94 7.74
C PRO A 111 -4.95 6.11 6.21
N SER A 112 -3.86 5.92 5.46
CA SER A 112 -3.85 5.96 3.99
C SER A 112 -3.69 4.57 3.37
N CYS A 113 -2.75 3.77 3.88
CA CYS A 113 -2.32 2.51 3.27
C CYS A 113 -2.84 1.24 3.96
N GLY A 114 -3.77 1.36 4.91
CA GLY A 114 -4.47 0.22 5.51
C GLY A 114 -5.41 -0.46 4.52
N ILE A 115 -5.54 -1.78 4.59
CA ILE A 115 -6.38 -2.60 3.71
C ILE A 115 -7.58 -3.16 4.47
N HIS A 116 -7.35 -3.71 5.66
CA HIS A 116 -8.41 -4.30 6.50
C HIS A 116 -8.63 -3.48 7.76
N HIS A 117 -7.60 -2.78 8.24
CA HIS A 117 -7.67 -1.92 9.42
C HIS A 117 -6.99 -0.57 9.18
N THR A 118 -7.55 0.46 9.82
CA THR A 118 -7.09 1.85 9.74
C THR A 118 -7.13 2.50 11.12
N SER A 119 -6.33 3.55 11.30
CA SER A 119 -6.35 4.41 12.47
C SER A 119 -7.46 5.46 12.33
N SER A 120 -8.26 5.65 13.37
CA SER A 120 -9.39 6.58 13.43
C SER A 120 -9.38 7.36 14.74
N GLY A 121 -9.87 8.60 14.71
CA GLY A 121 -10.00 9.46 15.88
C GLY A 121 -10.77 10.74 15.57
N ASP A 122 -11.43 11.30 16.58
CA ASP A 122 -12.18 12.56 16.47
C ASP A 122 -11.26 13.77 16.75
N TRP A 123 -10.07 13.77 16.14
CA TRP A 123 -9.02 14.76 16.42
C TRP A 123 -9.23 16.04 15.62
N VAL A 124 -9.29 17.18 16.33
CA VAL A 124 -9.43 18.52 15.73
C VAL A 124 -8.58 19.54 16.50
N GLY A 125 -8.15 20.60 15.81
CA GLY A 125 -7.43 21.70 16.44
C GLY A 125 -5.99 21.36 16.85
N ASN A 126 -5.59 21.69 18.08
CA ASN A 126 -4.22 21.54 18.56
C ASN A 126 -3.81 20.05 18.61
N PRO A 127 -2.72 19.64 17.95
CA PRO A 127 -2.25 18.25 17.97
C PRO A 127 -1.96 17.69 19.37
N LEU A 128 -1.66 18.53 20.36
CA LEU A 128 -1.47 18.11 21.75
C LEU A 128 -2.76 17.58 22.40
N ASN A 129 -3.92 17.90 21.83
CA ASN A 129 -5.21 17.39 22.29
C ASN A 129 -5.59 16.06 21.62
N ALA A 130 -4.72 15.51 20.77
CA ALA A 130 -4.96 14.20 20.17
C ALA A 130 -5.06 13.14 21.29
N THR A 131 -6.21 12.47 21.32
CA THR A 131 -6.51 11.40 22.28
C THR A 131 -5.96 10.06 21.79
N GLU A 132 -6.28 8.97 22.50
CA GLU A 132 -5.84 7.63 22.10
C GLU A 132 -6.32 7.26 20.69
N LEU A 133 -5.40 6.76 19.88
CA LEU A 133 -5.64 6.31 18.53
C LEU A 133 -6.46 5.01 18.56
N ARG A 134 -7.62 5.01 17.88
CA ARG A 134 -8.46 3.82 17.77
C ARG A 134 -8.13 3.08 16.48
N ARG A 135 -7.92 1.76 16.55
CA ARG A 135 -7.87 0.91 15.37
C ARG A 135 -9.27 0.40 15.04
N ILE A 136 -9.75 0.69 13.84
CA ILE A 136 -11.06 0.25 13.36
C ILE A 136 -10.90 -0.60 12.10
N ARG A 137 -11.91 -1.43 11.81
CA ARG A 137 -11.99 -2.14 10.54
C ARG A 137 -12.30 -1.15 9.42
N GLY A 138 -11.54 -1.21 8.33
CA GLY A 138 -11.68 -0.31 7.19
C GLY A 138 -10.38 -0.11 6.42
N MET A 139 -10.50 0.42 5.20
CA MET A 139 -9.36 0.80 4.38
C MET A 139 -8.89 2.21 4.74
N GLY A 140 -7.58 2.43 4.58
CA GLY A 140 -7.05 3.77 4.48
C GLY A 140 -7.48 4.44 3.17
N VAL A 141 -7.51 5.78 3.18
CA VAL A 141 -8.11 6.58 2.10
C VAL A 141 -7.49 6.28 0.74
N PHE A 142 -6.16 6.09 0.68
CA PHE A 142 -5.45 5.84 -0.57
C PHE A 142 -5.74 4.45 -1.16
N MET A 143 -5.84 3.42 -0.30
CA MET A 143 -6.20 2.07 -0.75
C MET A 143 -7.65 2.01 -1.22
N GLU A 144 -8.55 2.75 -0.58
CA GLU A 144 -9.93 2.91 -1.01
C GLU A 144 -10.01 3.51 -2.42
N GLU A 145 -9.31 4.64 -2.66
CA GLU A 145 -9.25 5.29 -3.97
C GLU A 145 -8.57 4.40 -5.03
N LEU A 146 -7.53 3.63 -4.67
CA LEU A 146 -6.88 2.68 -5.58
C LEU A 146 -7.87 1.62 -6.07
N LEU A 147 -8.61 0.98 -5.16
CA LEU A 147 -9.60 -0.03 -5.55
C LEU A 147 -10.75 0.58 -6.35
N ASN A 148 -11.22 1.77 -5.99
CA ASN A 148 -12.25 2.47 -6.75
C ASN A 148 -11.77 2.80 -8.18
N THR A 149 -10.52 3.25 -8.31
CA THR A 149 -9.94 3.57 -9.63
C THR A 149 -9.73 2.32 -10.48
N LEU A 150 -9.30 1.20 -9.88
CA LEU A 150 -9.19 -0.11 -10.55
C LEU A 150 -10.56 -0.61 -11.04
N ARG A 151 -11.62 -0.44 -10.24
CA ARG A 151 -13.00 -0.77 -10.62
C ARG A 151 -13.49 0.11 -11.77
N ALA A 152 -13.38 1.43 -11.64
CA ALA A 152 -13.81 2.40 -12.65
C ALA A 152 -13.07 2.21 -13.99
N SER A 153 -11.81 1.75 -13.95
CA SER A 153 -11.01 1.46 -15.13
C SER A 153 -11.32 0.11 -15.79
N GLY A 154 -12.25 -0.68 -15.26
CA GLY A 154 -12.56 -2.03 -15.72
C GLY A 154 -11.41 -3.04 -15.57
N LEU A 155 -10.39 -2.71 -14.78
CA LEU A 155 -9.22 -3.57 -14.57
C LEU A 155 -9.50 -4.64 -13.52
N ILE A 156 -10.30 -4.33 -12.50
CA ILE A 156 -10.52 -5.22 -11.36
C ILE A 156 -10.97 -6.63 -11.79
N SER A 157 -11.82 -6.74 -12.82
CA SER A 157 -12.34 -8.00 -13.35
C SER A 157 -11.28 -8.82 -14.11
N LYS A 158 -10.20 -8.17 -14.56
CA LYS A 158 -9.06 -8.81 -15.23
C LYS A 158 -8.02 -9.33 -14.22
N LEU A 159 -8.07 -8.87 -12.97
CA LEU A 159 -7.12 -9.24 -11.92
C LEU A 159 -7.59 -10.50 -11.16
N ARG A 160 -7.64 -11.65 -11.85
CA ARG A 160 -8.28 -12.90 -11.37
C ARG A 160 -7.75 -13.45 -10.04
N ARG A 161 -6.49 -13.15 -9.68
CA ARG A 161 -5.83 -13.60 -8.45
C ARG A 161 -5.33 -12.47 -7.57
N PHE A 162 -5.92 -11.28 -7.69
CA PHE A 162 -5.51 -10.12 -6.92
C PHE A 162 -5.74 -10.32 -5.43
N ARG A 163 -4.66 -10.29 -4.64
CA ARG A 163 -4.72 -10.39 -3.18
C ARG A 163 -4.60 -9.02 -2.52
N LEU A 164 -5.39 -8.83 -1.47
CA LEU A 164 -5.35 -7.64 -0.60
C LEU A 164 -4.60 -8.02 0.68
N LEU A 165 -3.31 -7.69 0.74
CA LEU A 165 -2.38 -8.12 1.77
C LEU A 165 -1.94 -6.93 2.64
N GLU A 166 -1.58 -7.19 3.89
CA GLU A 166 -1.06 -6.19 4.81
C GLU A 166 0.22 -6.67 5.47
N PHE A 167 1.11 -5.74 5.77
CA PHE A 167 2.22 -5.94 6.67
C PHE A 167 1.94 -5.26 8.01
N ASP A 168 1.94 -6.03 9.09
CA ASP A 168 1.83 -5.53 10.46
C ASP A 168 3.20 -5.49 11.13
N TYR A 169 3.68 -4.28 11.45
CA TYR A 169 4.94 -4.09 12.17
C TYR A 169 4.94 -4.66 13.59
N ASN A 170 3.77 -4.86 14.20
CA ASN A 170 3.66 -5.51 15.52
C ASN A 170 3.80 -7.03 15.43
N LYS A 171 3.55 -7.60 14.23
CA LYS A 171 3.56 -9.04 13.98
C LYS A 171 4.22 -9.35 12.62
N PRO A 172 5.50 -9.02 12.42
CA PRO A 172 6.12 -9.08 11.10
C PRO A 172 6.21 -10.51 10.56
N GLN A 173 6.56 -11.49 11.40
CA GLN A 173 6.67 -12.89 11.01
C GLN A 173 5.30 -13.49 10.63
N GLU A 174 4.26 -13.24 11.42
CA GLU A 174 2.89 -13.67 11.07
C GLU A 174 2.44 -13.05 9.73
N SER A 175 2.80 -11.79 9.48
CA SER A 175 2.50 -11.09 8.22
C SER A 175 3.20 -11.75 7.04
N LEU A 176 4.50 -12.05 7.16
CA LEU A 176 5.29 -12.70 6.12
C LEU A 176 4.77 -14.09 5.79
N GLU A 177 4.47 -14.91 6.79
CA GLU A 177 3.91 -16.25 6.57
C GLU A 177 2.56 -16.20 5.85
N LYS A 178 1.70 -15.26 6.24
CA LYS A 178 0.41 -15.04 5.57
C LYS A 178 0.61 -14.58 4.12
N ILE A 179 1.49 -13.60 3.88
CA ILE A 179 1.80 -13.11 2.53
C ILE A 179 2.35 -14.26 1.66
N LYS A 180 3.30 -15.04 2.19
CA LYS A 180 3.89 -16.19 1.49
C LYS A 180 2.83 -17.21 1.12
N LYS A 181 1.95 -17.57 2.06
CA LYS A 181 0.86 -18.51 1.82
C LYS A 181 -0.10 -18.04 0.74
N GLU A 182 -0.54 -16.78 0.82
CA GLU A 182 -1.49 -16.19 -0.14
C GLU A 182 -0.90 -16.05 -1.55
N LEU A 183 0.40 -15.74 -1.67
CA LEU A 183 1.09 -15.57 -2.95
C LEU A 183 1.63 -16.88 -3.56
N SER A 184 1.85 -17.91 -2.75
CA SER A 184 2.27 -19.25 -3.21
C SER A 184 1.09 -20.13 -3.61
N SER A 185 -0.13 -19.76 -3.24
CA SER A 185 -1.33 -20.52 -3.59
C SER A 185 -1.62 -20.38 -5.10
N PRO A 186 -1.91 -21.50 -5.80
CA PRO A 186 -2.16 -21.51 -7.24
C PRO A 186 -3.45 -20.80 -7.65
#